data_AF-A0A7W8C2V8-F1
#
_entry.id   AF-A0A7W8C2V8-F1
#
_cell.length_a   1.000
_cell.length_b   1.000
_cell.length_c   1.000
_cell.angle_alpha   90.00
_cell.angle_beta   90.00
_cell.angle_gamma   90.00
#
_symmetry.space_group_name_H-M   'P 1'
#
loop_
_entity.id
_entity.type
_entity.pdbx_description
1 polymer ?
#
loop_
_entity_poly.entity_id
_entity_poly.type
_entity_poly.pdbx_seq_one_letter_code
_entity_poly.pdbx_strand_id
1 'polypeptide(L)'
;MSRDPLLKVYGHVYPVSSAFYDDLAHACADALPDADDIPVLEKDGDMARISFEGMYFPVDEVLEALARHLEPEHKGKLDVLDMDGWRLTRHALEGGRINSSSAPLNNVLDYSGH
;
A
#
# COMPACT_ATOMS: atom_id res chain seq x y z
N MET A 1 -6.82 5.87 25.11
CA MET A 1 -6.59 4.46 24.73
C MET A 1 -6.32 4.48 23.25
N SER A 2 -5.07 4.22 22.83
CA SER A 2 -4.77 3.99 21.42
C SER A 2 -5.44 2.68 21.03
N ARG A 3 -6.36 2.72 20.07
CA ARG A 3 -6.93 1.51 19.48
C ARG A 3 -5.86 0.95 18.54
N ASP A 4 -5.66 -0.36 18.55
CA ASP A 4 -4.79 -0.96 17.53
C ASP A 4 -5.41 -0.73 16.14
N PRO A 5 -4.62 -0.33 15.13
CA PRO A 5 -5.13 -0.09 13.78
C PRO A 5 -5.70 -1.39 13.21
N LEU A 6 -6.83 -1.30 12.53
CA LEU A 6 -7.44 -2.46 11.87
C LEU A 6 -6.68 -2.85 10.61
N LEU A 7 -6.12 -1.85 9.93
CA LEU A 7 -5.38 -2.02 8.69
C LEU A 7 -4.05 -1.28 8.77
N LYS A 8 -2.99 -1.96 8.33
CA LYS A 8 -1.71 -1.32 7.99
C LYS A 8 -1.41 -1.55 6.52
N VAL A 9 -1.13 -0.48 5.78
CA VAL A 9 -0.83 -0.55 4.36
C VAL A 9 0.49 0.13 4.09
N TYR A 10 1.44 -0.61 3.53
CA TYR A 10 2.75 -0.10 3.17
C TYR A 10 3.12 -0.51 1.77
N GLY A 11 3.59 0.44 0.98
CA GLY A 11 3.93 0.16 -0.39
C GLY A 11 4.81 1.21 -1.00
N HIS A 12 5.33 0.89 -2.17
CA HIS A 12 5.97 1.85 -3.04
C HIS A 12 5.82 1.42 -4.48
N VAL A 13 5.91 2.38 -5.40
CA VAL A 13 6.02 2.16 -6.84
C VAL A 13 6.97 3.18 -7.44
N TYR A 14 7.81 2.74 -8.38
CA TYR A 14 8.74 3.58 -9.13
C TYR A 14 9.02 2.97 -10.51
N PRO A 15 9.38 3.79 -11.52
CA PRO A 15 9.34 5.26 -11.51
C PRO A 15 7.89 5.78 -11.54
N VAL A 16 7.61 6.98 -11.03
CA VAL A 16 6.27 7.62 -11.11
C VAL A 16 6.31 8.98 -11.80
N SER A 17 5.44 9.13 -12.80
CA SER A 17 5.14 10.44 -13.39
C SER A 17 4.27 11.29 -12.44
N SER A 18 4.10 12.58 -12.75
CA SER A 18 3.16 13.43 -11.99
C SER A 18 1.72 12.94 -12.13
N ALA A 19 1.29 12.55 -13.34
CA ALA A 19 -0.07 12.05 -13.55
C ALA A 19 -0.35 10.75 -12.79
N PHE A 20 0.64 9.85 -12.72
CA PHE A 20 0.51 8.63 -11.92
C PHE A 20 0.42 8.97 -10.43
N TYR A 21 1.28 9.86 -9.94
CA TYR A 21 1.23 10.29 -8.53
C TYR A 21 -0.11 10.94 -8.17
N ASP A 22 -0.65 11.81 -9.03
CA ASP A 22 -1.92 12.49 -8.79
C ASP A 22 -3.10 11.52 -8.75
N ASP A 23 -3.11 10.49 -9.61
CA ASP A 23 -4.15 9.44 -9.60
C ASP A 23 -4.07 8.57 -8.34
N LEU A 24 -2.86 8.26 -7.86
CA LEU A 24 -2.66 7.59 -6.56
C LEU A 24 -3.11 8.47 -5.39
N ALA A 25 -2.81 9.77 -5.43
CA ALA A 25 -3.23 10.70 -4.39
C ALA A 25 -4.76 10.80 -4.31
N HIS A 26 -5.43 10.80 -5.47
CA HIS A 26 -6.89 10.76 -5.54
C HIS A 26 -7.46 9.46 -4.97
N ALA A 27 -6.88 8.30 -5.34
CA ALA A 27 -7.31 7.01 -4.83
C ALA A 27 -7.16 6.89 -3.31
N CYS A 28 -6.14 7.51 -2.72
CA CYS A 28 -5.93 7.51 -1.27
C CYS A 28 -6.79 8.53 -0.49
N ALA A 29 -7.60 9.37 -1.15
CA ALA A 29 -8.25 10.53 -0.52
C ALA A 29 -9.25 10.16 0.58
N ASP A 30 -9.90 9.01 0.47
CA ASP A 30 -10.91 8.53 1.42
C ASP A 30 -10.32 7.64 2.54
N ALA A 31 -8.99 7.51 2.61
CA ALA A 31 -8.32 6.78 3.68
C ALA A 31 -8.57 7.45 5.05
N LEU A 32 -8.76 6.62 6.09
CA LEU A 32 -9.02 7.08 7.46
C LEU A 32 -7.85 6.64 8.38
N PRO A 33 -6.74 7.39 8.40
CA PRO A 33 -5.59 7.07 9.24
C PRO A 33 -5.90 7.33 10.71
N ASP A 34 -5.23 6.61 11.61
CA ASP A 34 -5.34 6.86 13.05
C ASP A 34 -4.51 8.10 13.50
N ALA A 35 -3.55 8.52 12.66
CA ALA A 35 -2.68 9.67 12.90
C ALA A 35 -2.63 10.58 11.65
N ASP A 36 -2.90 11.87 11.85
CA ASP A 36 -2.95 12.87 10.76
C ASP A 36 -1.58 13.50 10.43
N ASP A 37 -0.54 13.21 11.21
CA ASP A 37 0.80 13.80 11.06
C ASP A 37 1.68 13.06 10.03
N ILE A 38 1.27 11.86 9.62
CA ILE A 38 1.96 11.06 8.60
C ILE A 38 1.11 11.06 7.31
N PRO A 39 1.61 11.59 6.19
CA PRO A 39 0.88 11.54 4.93
C PRO A 39 0.74 10.10 4.44
N VAL A 40 -0.47 9.74 4.00
CA VAL A 40 -0.78 8.42 3.45
C VAL A 40 0.06 8.10 2.20
N LEU A 41 0.32 9.13 1.39
CA LEU A 41 1.12 9.05 0.18
C LEU A 41 2.19 10.17 0.19
N GLU A 42 3.43 9.78 -0.08
CA GLU A 42 4.56 10.70 -0.20
C GLU A 42 5.31 10.44 -1.51
N LYS A 43 5.86 11.50 -2.11
CA LYS A 43 6.74 11.41 -3.27
C LYS A 43 8.20 11.64 -2.85
N ASP A 44 9.07 10.71 -3.20
CA ASP A 44 10.52 10.85 -3.06
C ASP A 44 11.18 10.62 -4.43
N GLY A 45 11.59 11.71 -5.10
CA GLY A 45 12.09 11.66 -6.46
C GLY A 45 11.05 11.11 -7.45
N ASP A 46 11.36 9.96 -8.07
CA ASP A 46 10.47 9.20 -8.95
C ASP A 46 9.80 8.02 -8.25
N MET A 47 9.80 7.99 -6.91
CA MET A 47 9.11 6.95 -6.14
C MET A 47 7.90 7.54 -5.41
N ALA A 48 6.75 6.86 -5.52
CA ALA A 48 5.60 7.10 -4.66
C ALA A 48 5.61 6.06 -3.53
N ARG A 49 5.48 6.51 -2.28
CA ARG A 49 5.48 5.67 -1.08
C ARG A 49 4.15 5.79 -0.36
N ILE A 50 3.50 4.65 -0.12
CA ILE A 50 2.28 4.55 0.69
C ILE A 50 2.68 4.13 2.10
N SER A 51 2.18 4.85 3.10
CA SER A 51 2.41 4.56 4.51
C SER A 51 1.15 4.89 5.30
N PHE A 52 0.42 3.85 5.70
CA PHE A 52 -0.89 3.99 6.32
C PHE A 52 -1.05 3.03 7.48
N GLU A 53 -1.60 3.54 8.58
CA GLU A 53 -2.13 2.76 9.71
C GLU A 53 -3.44 3.41 10.13
N GLY A 54 -4.54 2.65 10.16
CA GLY A 54 -5.83 3.22 10.48
C GLY A 54 -7.02 2.28 10.39
N MET A 55 -8.21 2.89 10.30
CA MET A 55 -9.49 2.17 10.29
C MET A 55 -9.87 1.67 8.90
N TYR A 56 -9.59 2.45 7.86
CA TYR A 56 -10.02 2.17 6.49
C TYR A 56 -9.00 2.67 5.47
N PHE A 57 -8.70 1.84 4.48
CA PHE A 57 -7.89 2.19 3.32
C PHE A 57 -8.59 1.70 2.04
N PRO A 58 -8.72 2.55 1.00
CA PRO A 58 -9.35 2.20 -0.27
C PRO A 58 -8.42 1.36 -1.15
N VAL A 59 -8.23 0.08 -0.77
CA VAL A 59 -7.27 -0.83 -1.42
C VAL A 59 -7.60 -1.02 -2.90
N ASP A 60 -8.87 -1.26 -3.22
CA ASP A 60 -9.29 -1.58 -4.59
C ASP A 60 -9.09 -0.38 -5.53
N GLU A 61 -9.43 0.83 -5.07
CA GLU A 61 -9.24 2.08 -5.81
C GLU A 61 -7.75 2.37 -6.08
N VAL A 62 -6.89 2.10 -5.08
CA VAL A 62 -5.44 2.22 -5.24
C VAL A 62 -4.90 1.18 -6.21
N LEU A 63 -5.38 -0.07 -6.16
CA LEU A 63 -4.99 -1.11 -7.12
C LEU A 63 -5.46 -0.79 -8.54
N GLU A 64 -6.65 -0.20 -8.71
CA GLU A 64 -7.13 0.28 -10.00
C GLU A 64 -6.26 1.41 -10.54
N ALA A 65 -5.91 2.40 -9.71
CA ALA A 65 -4.99 3.47 -10.09
C ALA A 65 -3.61 2.90 -10.50
N LEU A 66 -3.05 1.97 -9.72
CA LEU A 66 -1.83 1.27 -10.09
C LEU A 66 -1.98 0.57 -11.46
N ALA A 67 -3.03 -0.21 -11.66
CA ALA A 67 -3.26 -0.96 -12.90
C ALA A 67 -3.43 -0.06 -14.13
N ARG A 68 -3.94 1.17 -13.98
CA ARG A 68 -4.07 2.15 -15.07
C ARG A 68 -2.72 2.65 -15.60
N HIS A 69 -1.70 2.75 -14.75
CA HIS A 69 -0.40 3.36 -15.09
C HIS A 69 0.74 2.36 -15.19
N LEU A 70 0.57 1.12 -14.71
CA LEU A 70 1.65 0.13 -14.70
C LEU A 70 2.12 -0.27 -16.10
N GLU A 71 3.36 0.09 -16.39
CA GLU A 71 4.13 -0.37 -17.56
C GLU A 71 5.26 -1.31 -17.14
N PRO A 72 5.90 -2.05 -18.08
CA PRO A 72 6.94 -3.03 -17.76
C PRO A 72 8.15 -2.50 -16.97
N GLU A 73 8.45 -1.20 -17.06
CA GLU A 73 9.54 -0.56 -16.31
C GLU A 73 9.23 -0.33 -14.83
N HIS A 74 7.94 -0.32 -14.47
CA HIS A 74 7.50 -0.05 -13.11
C HIS A 74 7.76 -1.24 -12.20
N LYS A 75 8.20 -0.94 -10.99
CA LYS A 75 8.48 -1.89 -9.92
C LYS A 75 7.93 -1.39 -8.62
N GLY A 76 7.50 -2.32 -7.78
CA GLY A 76 7.01 -1.96 -6.47
C GLY A 76 6.22 -3.07 -5.80
N LYS A 77 5.57 -2.70 -4.71
CA LYS A 77 4.63 -3.56 -4.00
C LYS A 77 3.65 -2.74 -3.17
N LEU A 78 2.53 -3.34 -2.85
CA LEU A 78 1.59 -2.87 -1.83
C LEU A 78 1.30 -4.05 -0.88
N ASP A 79 1.69 -3.89 0.38
CA ASP A 79 1.43 -4.84 1.46
C ASP A 79 0.25 -4.33 2.29
N VAL A 80 -0.81 -5.14 2.38
CA VAL A 80 -2.02 -4.87 3.17
C VAL A 80 -2.05 -5.88 4.32
N LEU A 81 -1.88 -5.39 5.55
CA LEU A 81 -1.98 -6.16 6.77
C LEU A 81 -3.35 -5.92 7.39
N ASP A 82 -4.19 -6.95 7.34
CA ASP A 82 -5.48 -7.02 8.00
C ASP A 82 -5.28 -7.61 9.40
N MET A 83 -5.42 -6.76 10.41
CA MET A 83 -5.19 -7.13 11.81
C MET A 83 -6.39 -7.90 12.39
N ASP A 84 -7.59 -7.76 11.83
CA ASP A 84 -8.80 -8.48 12.25
C ASP A 84 -8.83 -9.88 11.63
N GLY A 85 -8.61 -9.96 10.31
CA GLY A 85 -8.50 -11.22 9.56
C GLY A 85 -7.18 -11.96 9.74
N TRP A 86 -6.23 -11.37 10.48
CA TRP A 86 -4.87 -11.86 10.73
C TRP A 86 -4.13 -12.29 9.46
N ARG A 87 -4.18 -11.45 8.42
CA ARG A 87 -3.72 -11.79 7.06
C ARG A 87 -2.88 -10.68 6.45
N LEU A 88 -1.73 -11.05 5.88
CA LEU A 88 -0.98 -10.23 4.96
C LEU A 88 -1.44 -10.55 3.52
N THR A 89 -1.78 -9.53 2.76
CA THR A 89 -1.92 -9.61 1.30
C THR A 89 -0.86 -8.73 0.66
N ARG A 90 -0.02 -9.32 -0.19
CA ARG A 90 1.02 -8.62 -0.95
C ARG A 90 0.61 -8.56 -2.41
N HIS A 91 0.54 -7.34 -2.93
CA HIS A 91 0.39 -7.03 -4.34
C HIS A 91 1.75 -6.63 -4.90
N ALA A 92 2.43 -7.54 -5.59
CA ALA A 92 3.69 -7.26 -6.27
C ALA A 92 3.43 -6.57 -7.61
N LEU A 93 4.13 -5.47 -7.87
CA LEU A 93 4.03 -4.69 -9.10
C LEU A 93 5.28 -4.96 -9.94
N GLU A 94 5.13 -5.73 -11.02
CA GLU A 94 6.24 -6.11 -11.88
C GLU A 94 5.75 -6.42 -13.30
N GLY A 95 6.51 -5.98 -14.31
CA GLY A 95 6.24 -6.32 -15.71
C GLY A 95 4.89 -5.78 -16.22
N GLY A 96 4.46 -4.62 -15.70
CA GLY A 96 3.17 -4.01 -16.07
C GLY A 96 1.95 -4.77 -15.51
N ARG A 97 2.13 -5.57 -14.45
CA ARG A 97 1.07 -6.39 -13.85
C ARG A 97 1.12 -6.32 -12.34
N ILE A 98 -0.04 -6.60 -11.74
CA ILE A 98 -0.21 -6.78 -10.31
C ILE A 98 -0.38 -8.27 -10.03
N ASN A 99 0.53 -8.84 -9.24
CA ASN A 99 0.44 -10.22 -8.78
C ASN A 99 0.15 -10.25 -7.29
N SER A 100 -0.97 -10.87 -6.90
CA SER A 100 -1.42 -10.88 -5.50
C SER A 100 -1.19 -12.23 -4.84
N SER A 101 -0.71 -12.21 -3.61
CA SER A 101 -0.58 -13.40 -2.77
C SER A 101 -0.95 -13.05 -1.32
N SER A 102 -1.43 -14.04 -0.57
CA SER A 102 -1.80 -13.84 0.83
C SER A 102 -1.21 -14.92 1.73
N ALA A 103 -0.88 -14.54 2.94
CA ALA A 103 -0.38 -15.43 3.98
C ALA A 103 -0.94 -15.02 5.35
N PRO A 104 -1.12 -15.97 6.30
CA PRO A 104 -1.47 -15.63 7.67
C PRO A 104 -0.33 -14.86 8.35
N LEU A 105 -0.66 -13.88 9.20
CA LEU A 105 0.33 -13.06 9.90
C LEU A 105 1.21 -13.87 10.88
N ASN A 106 0.75 -15.04 11.34
CA ASN A 106 1.54 -15.96 12.16
C ASN A 106 2.90 -16.29 11.52
N ASN A 107 2.93 -16.45 10.19
CA ASN A 107 4.17 -16.79 9.47
C ASN A 107 5.10 -15.58 9.26
N VAL A 108 4.61 -14.36 9.49
CA VAL A 108 5.34 -13.10 9.21
C VAL A 108 5.96 -12.52 10.49
N LEU A 109 5.30 -12.66 11.64
CA LEU A 109 5.82 -12.19 12.92
C LEU A 109 6.94 -13.07 13.50
N ASP A 110 6.97 -14.37 13.19
CA ASP A 110 8.09 -15.26 13.56
C ASP A 110 9.41 -14.90 12.85
N TYR A 111 9.37 -14.18 11.71
CA TYR A 111 10.56 -13.85 10.92
C TYR A 111 11.14 -12.46 11.22
N SER A 112 10.46 -11.64 12.03
CA SER A 112 10.95 -10.29 12.38
C SER A 112 11.75 -10.26 13.70
N GLY A 113 12.05 -11.44 14.26
CA GLY A 113 12.85 -11.62 15.47
C GLY A 113 14.12 -12.43 15.23
N HIS A 114 15.06 -11.91 14.43
CA HIS A 114 16.47 -12.29 14.53
C HIS A 114 17.40 -11.15 14.12
#